data_AF-A0A972FEH5-F1
#
_entry.id   AF-A0A972FEH5-F1
#
_cell.length_a   1.000
_cell.length_b   1.000
_cell.length_c   1.000
_cell.angle_alpha   90.00
_cell.angle_beta   90.00
_cell.angle_gamma   90.00
#
_symmetry.space_group_name_H-M   'P 1'
#
loop_
_entity.id
_entity.type
_entity.pdbx_description
1 polymer ?
#
loop_
_entity_poly.entity_id
_entity_poly.type
_entity_poly.pdbx_seq_one_letter_code
_entity_poly.pdbx_strand_id
1 'polypeptide(L)'
;KVWGPDYLADEGIGKREDWMLNAGERWHGFGNLAEGFNMLDPIKATVITPGLDVDGDFAEWGIPAGILTRYLAEHGIIVEKTGLYSFFIMFTIGITKGRWNTMVTELQQFKDDYDENQPLWRVMPDFVAKYPCYERVGLKDLCAQIHSFYKAHDVARLTTEMYLSDMVPAMKPADAFAKMAHREIERVSIDDLEGRVTAMLVTPYPPGIPLLIPGERFNATIVRYLKFARDFNARFPGFETDIHGLVCEERDGKKTYHVDCVA
;
A
#
# COMPACT_ATOMS: atom_id res chain seq x y z
N LYS A 1 -3.87 5.06 19.39
CA LYS A 1 -5.30 4.98 19.76
C LYS A 1 -5.82 3.67 19.19
N VAL A 2 -6.49 2.83 19.98
CA VAL A 2 -7.15 1.63 19.43
C VAL A 2 -8.45 2.09 18.78
N TRP A 3 -8.69 1.62 17.56
CA TRP A 3 -9.88 1.91 16.79
C TRP A 3 -10.75 0.65 16.82
N GLY A 4 -11.93 0.73 17.42
CA GLY A 4 -12.75 -0.42 17.78
C GLY A 4 -13.65 -0.12 18.98
N PRO A 5 -14.12 -1.15 19.71
CA PRO A 5 -14.99 -1.01 20.87
C PRO A 5 -14.49 0.01 21.89
N ASP A 6 -15.40 0.80 22.48
CA ASP A 6 -15.08 1.72 23.59
C ASP A 6 -14.64 0.97 24.86
N TYR A 7 -15.02 -0.31 24.98
CA TYR A 7 -14.64 -1.20 26.07
C TYR A 7 -14.08 -2.51 25.54
N LEU A 8 -13.03 -3.01 26.18
CA LEU A 8 -12.51 -4.35 25.91
C LEU A 8 -13.31 -5.34 26.76
N ALA A 9 -13.79 -6.42 26.13
CA ALA A 9 -14.44 -7.50 26.87
C ALA A 9 -13.45 -8.20 27.81
N ASP A 10 -13.93 -8.60 28.99
CA ASP A 10 -13.11 -9.32 29.98
C ASP A 10 -12.56 -10.65 29.42
N GLU A 11 -13.35 -11.33 28.59
CA GLU A 11 -12.94 -12.51 27.82
C GLU A 11 -13.51 -12.50 26.40
N GLY A 12 -12.73 -13.05 25.46
CA GLY A 12 -13.14 -13.24 24.08
C GLY A 12 -13.16 -11.95 23.26
N ILE A 13 -14.06 -11.88 22.29
CA ILE A 13 -14.16 -10.80 21.30
C ILE A 13 -15.33 -9.84 21.57
N GLY A 14 -15.97 -9.90 22.74
CA GLY A 14 -17.14 -9.08 23.05
C GLY A 14 -18.40 -9.46 22.27
N LYS A 15 -19.34 -8.52 22.17
CA LYS A 15 -20.60 -8.66 21.44
C LYS A 15 -20.49 -8.02 20.07
N ARG A 16 -21.35 -8.42 19.13
CA ARG A 16 -21.37 -7.88 17.76
C ARG A 16 -21.54 -6.36 17.75
N GLU A 17 -22.38 -5.86 18.63
CA GLU A 17 -22.75 -4.44 18.73
C GLU A 17 -21.52 -3.56 19.02
N ASP A 18 -20.48 -4.12 19.65
CA ASP A 18 -19.23 -3.44 19.97
C ASP A 18 -18.37 -3.16 18.72
N TRP A 19 -18.64 -3.86 17.63
CA TRP A 19 -17.88 -3.79 16.37
C TRP A 19 -18.66 -3.11 15.25
N MET A 20 -19.87 -2.65 15.49
CA MET A 20 -20.68 -1.99 14.46
C MET A 20 -20.09 -0.62 14.10
N LEU A 21 -20.09 -0.27 12.82
CA LEU A 21 -19.67 1.06 12.37
C LEU A 21 -20.91 1.97 12.28
N ASN A 22 -20.95 2.99 13.12
CA ASN A 22 -22.06 3.95 13.12
C ASN A 22 -21.76 5.15 12.23
N ALA A 23 -22.77 5.68 11.55
CA ALA A 23 -22.62 6.88 10.75
C ALA A 23 -22.14 8.07 11.60
N GLY A 24 -21.17 8.83 11.08
CA GLY A 24 -20.63 10.03 11.73
C GLY A 24 -19.50 9.78 12.72
N GLU A 25 -19.12 8.53 13.00
CA GLU A 25 -17.94 8.23 13.80
C GLU A 25 -16.65 8.49 13.00
N ARG A 26 -15.80 9.39 13.51
CA ARG A 26 -14.61 9.84 12.76
C ARG A 26 -13.51 8.80 12.66
N TRP A 27 -13.44 7.82 13.57
CA TRP A 27 -12.28 6.94 13.69
C TRP A 27 -12.12 6.00 12.49
N HIS A 28 -13.21 5.64 11.80
CA HIS A 28 -13.19 4.74 10.65
C HIS A 28 -13.11 5.47 9.30
N GLY A 29 -13.25 6.80 9.27
CA GLY A 29 -13.09 7.61 8.05
C GLY A 29 -14.16 7.38 6.95
N PHE A 30 -15.22 6.65 7.26
CA PHE A 30 -16.34 6.43 6.31
C PHE A 30 -17.39 7.51 6.53
N GLY A 31 -17.90 8.09 5.44
CA GLY A 31 -18.93 9.14 5.47
C GLY A 31 -20.31 8.60 5.82
N ASN A 32 -21.26 8.73 4.89
CA ASN A 32 -22.63 8.29 5.12
C ASN A 32 -22.71 6.76 5.09
N LEU A 33 -22.93 6.15 6.26
CA LEU A 33 -23.16 4.72 6.42
C LEU A 33 -24.64 4.42 6.65
N ALA A 34 -25.12 3.32 6.07
CA ALA A 34 -26.42 2.77 6.41
C ALA A 34 -26.36 2.10 7.79
N GLU A 35 -27.37 2.35 8.61
CA GLU A 35 -27.48 1.77 9.95
C GLU A 35 -27.52 0.24 9.89
N GLY A 36 -26.75 -0.43 10.75
CA GLY A 36 -26.73 -1.88 10.84
C GLY A 36 -26.05 -2.61 9.67
N PHE A 37 -25.43 -1.88 8.74
CA PHE A 37 -24.90 -2.48 7.51
C PHE A 37 -23.44 -2.96 7.61
N ASN A 38 -22.58 -2.17 8.26
CA ASN A 38 -21.14 -2.44 8.33
C ASN A 38 -20.69 -2.77 9.76
N MET A 39 -19.75 -3.70 9.88
CA MET A 39 -19.07 -4.03 11.13
C MET A 39 -17.57 -4.26 10.90
N LEU A 40 -16.76 -3.97 11.92
CA LEU A 40 -15.34 -4.29 11.96
C LEU A 40 -15.19 -5.78 12.28
N ASP A 41 -14.35 -6.47 11.53
CA ASP A 41 -14.06 -7.87 11.80
C ASP A 41 -12.98 -7.97 12.91
N PRO A 42 -13.29 -8.52 14.10
CA PRO A 42 -12.38 -8.53 15.24
C PRO A 42 -11.12 -9.38 15.04
N ILE A 43 -11.15 -10.37 14.16
CA ILE A 43 -9.96 -11.19 13.86
C ILE A 43 -9.06 -10.54 12.80
N LYS A 44 -9.56 -9.47 12.17
CA LYS A 44 -8.84 -8.68 11.17
C LYS A 44 -8.23 -7.45 11.82
N ALA A 45 -7.11 -7.64 12.52
CA ALA A 45 -6.43 -6.55 13.20
C ALA A 45 -5.63 -5.69 12.23
N THR A 46 -5.89 -4.39 12.22
CA THR A 46 -5.11 -3.40 11.47
C THR A 46 -4.34 -2.51 12.44
N VAL A 47 -3.02 -2.45 12.30
CA VAL A 47 -2.15 -1.57 13.06
C VAL A 47 -1.85 -0.35 12.21
N ILE A 48 -2.04 0.85 12.77
CA ILE A 48 -1.75 2.12 12.09
C ILE A 48 -0.44 2.68 12.62
N THR A 49 0.41 3.13 11.71
CA THR A 49 1.64 3.85 11.98
C THR A 49 1.42 5.36 11.87
N PRO A 50 2.15 6.19 12.63
CA PRO A 50 1.99 7.65 12.57
C PRO A 50 2.38 8.21 11.19
N GLY A 51 1.75 9.29 10.75
CA GLY A 51 2.18 10.04 9.57
C GLY A 51 1.05 10.46 8.63
N LEU A 52 -0.09 9.77 8.68
CA LEU A 52 -1.29 10.09 7.91
C LEU A 52 -2.49 9.97 8.86
N ASP A 53 -3.34 10.99 8.90
CA ASP A 53 -4.58 10.93 9.66
C ASP A 53 -5.75 10.35 8.85
N VAL A 54 -6.91 10.22 9.50
CA VAL A 54 -8.13 9.68 8.88
C VAL A 54 -8.76 10.61 7.85
N ASP A 55 -8.45 11.91 7.91
CA ASP A 55 -8.96 12.92 6.98
C ASP A 55 -8.09 12.98 5.70
N GLY A 56 -6.92 12.32 5.71
CA GLY A 56 -6.00 12.21 4.59
C GLY A 56 -4.83 13.19 4.65
N ASP A 57 -4.68 13.92 5.76
CA ASP A 57 -3.63 14.91 5.93
C ASP A 57 -2.34 14.28 6.46
N PHE A 58 -1.22 14.67 5.85
CA PHE A 58 0.10 14.22 6.27
C PHE A 58 0.61 15.05 7.46
N ALA A 59 1.03 14.36 8.51
CA ALA A 59 1.71 14.97 9.64
C ALA A 59 3.08 15.56 9.25
N GLU A 60 3.76 16.21 10.20
CA GLU A 60 5.14 16.68 10.00
C GLU A 60 6.14 15.52 9.93
N TRP A 61 5.88 14.46 10.69
CA TRP A 61 6.70 13.26 10.75
C TRP A 61 5.82 12.02 10.66
N GLY A 62 6.39 10.91 10.21
CA GLY A 62 5.67 9.66 10.09
C GLY A 62 6.58 8.46 9.90
N ILE A 63 6.00 7.29 10.13
CA ILE A 63 6.61 5.98 9.94
C ILE A 63 5.81 5.27 8.84
N PRO A 64 6.29 5.28 7.59
CA PRO A 64 5.69 4.49 6.52
C PRO A 64 5.63 3.01 6.90
N ALA A 65 4.46 2.38 6.76
CA ALA A 65 4.27 0.99 7.17
C ALA A 65 5.17 0.01 6.41
N GLY A 66 5.53 0.31 5.16
CA GLY A 66 6.46 -0.49 4.37
C GLY A 66 7.85 -0.67 5.00
N ILE A 67 8.32 0.30 5.79
CA ILE A 67 9.60 0.19 6.51
C ILE A 67 9.44 -0.75 7.70
N LEU A 68 8.40 -0.53 8.49
CA LEU A 68 8.10 -1.35 9.65
C LEU A 68 7.88 -2.81 9.27
N THR A 69 7.14 -3.09 8.20
CA THR A 69 6.83 -4.48 7.82
C THR A 69 8.03 -5.21 7.25
N ARG A 70 9.01 -4.51 6.66
CA ARG A 70 10.30 -5.11 6.29
C ARG A 70 11.17 -5.40 7.50
N TYR A 71 11.21 -4.49 8.47
CA TYR A 71 11.87 -4.75 9.75
C TYR A 71 11.27 -6.00 10.41
N LEU A 72 9.94 -6.06 10.53
CA LEU A 72 9.25 -7.22 11.10
C LEU A 72 9.56 -8.51 10.32
N ALA A 73 9.59 -8.45 8.99
CA ALA A 73 9.89 -9.61 8.16
C ALA A 73 11.30 -10.16 8.39
N GLU A 74 12.29 -9.29 8.58
CA GLU A 74 13.66 -9.69 8.90
C GLU A 74 13.78 -10.30 10.30
N HIS A 75 12.90 -9.89 11.23
CA HIS A 75 12.75 -10.47 12.57
C HIS A 75 11.77 -11.66 12.61
N GLY A 76 11.44 -12.25 11.46
CA GLY A 76 10.64 -13.48 11.36
C GLY A 76 9.12 -13.29 11.50
N ILE A 77 8.63 -12.06 11.42
CA ILE A 77 7.20 -11.74 11.48
C ILE A 77 6.72 -11.27 10.11
N ILE A 78 5.94 -12.13 9.44
CA ILE A 78 5.33 -11.80 8.15
C ILE A 78 3.90 -11.32 8.38
N VAL A 79 3.60 -10.13 7.86
CA VAL A 79 2.26 -9.55 7.87
C VAL A 79 1.53 -9.90 6.58
N GLU A 80 0.20 -9.86 6.62
CA GLU A 80 -0.63 -10.27 5.49
C GLU A 80 -0.69 -9.19 4.39
N LYS A 81 -0.93 -7.94 4.78
CA LYS A 81 -1.04 -6.82 3.85
C LYS A 81 -0.44 -5.56 4.44
N THR A 82 0.27 -4.80 3.60
CA THR A 82 0.85 -3.50 3.97
C THR A 82 0.20 -2.39 3.13
N GLY A 83 -0.30 -1.35 3.79
CA GLY A 83 -0.72 -0.09 3.19
C GLY A 83 0.35 0.99 3.31
N LEU A 84 -0.02 2.26 3.13
CA LEU A 84 0.92 3.38 3.27
C LEU A 84 1.35 3.61 4.73
N TYR A 85 0.37 3.68 5.64
CA TYR A 85 0.53 3.92 7.08
C TYR A 85 -0.23 2.91 7.94
N SER A 86 -0.51 1.74 7.37
CA SER A 86 -1.14 0.66 8.11
C SER A 86 -0.65 -0.68 7.61
N PHE A 87 -0.72 -1.68 8.47
CA PHE A 87 -0.52 -3.06 8.07
C PHE A 87 -1.51 -3.95 8.79
N PHE A 88 -1.76 -5.09 8.16
CA PHE A 88 -2.87 -5.96 8.47
C PHE A 88 -2.36 -7.32 8.94
N ILE A 89 -2.95 -7.82 10.02
CA ILE A 89 -2.66 -9.12 10.61
C ILE A 89 -3.96 -9.91 10.68
N MET A 90 -3.92 -11.12 10.13
CA MET A 90 -5.03 -12.06 10.23
C MET A 90 -4.84 -12.96 11.44
N PHE A 91 -5.70 -12.82 12.46
CA PHE A 91 -5.76 -13.77 13.56
C PHE A 91 -6.52 -15.02 13.13
N THR A 92 -5.85 -16.16 13.23
CA THR A 92 -6.44 -17.48 12.96
C THR A 92 -6.29 -18.36 14.20
N ILE A 93 -7.01 -19.48 14.24
CA ILE A 93 -6.97 -20.45 15.36
C ILE A 93 -5.54 -20.95 15.63
N GLY A 94 -4.64 -20.92 14.64
CA GLY A 94 -3.24 -21.31 14.79
C GLY A 94 -2.35 -20.26 15.49
N ILE A 95 -2.84 -19.05 15.73
CA ILE A 95 -2.06 -17.99 16.39
C ILE A 95 -2.17 -18.17 17.91
N THR A 96 -1.04 -18.48 18.53
CA THR A 96 -0.93 -18.65 19.99
C THR A 96 -0.61 -17.34 20.69
N LYS A 97 -0.81 -17.30 22.02
CA LYS A 97 -0.43 -16.14 22.84
C LYS A 97 1.06 -15.76 22.71
N GLY A 98 1.92 -16.75 22.55
CA GLY A 98 3.35 -16.52 22.33
C GLY A 98 3.65 -15.74 21.06
N ARG A 99 2.93 -16.02 19.96
CA ARG A 99 3.20 -15.37 18.66
C ARG A 99 2.88 -13.87 18.65
N TRP A 100 1.74 -13.46 19.21
CA TRP A 100 1.41 -12.03 19.23
C TRP A 100 2.25 -11.27 20.28
N ASN A 101 2.68 -11.92 21.36
CA ASN A 101 3.65 -11.32 22.29
C ASN A 101 4.98 -11.03 21.61
N THR A 102 5.52 -11.96 20.80
CA THR A 102 6.73 -11.71 20.00
C THR A 102 6.56 -10.48 19.12
N MET A 103 5.40 -10.34 18.46
CA MET A 103 5.13 -9.17 17.63
C MET A 103 5.13 -7.86 18.43
N VAL A 104 4.50 -7.83 19.61
CA VAL A 104 4.52 -6.63 20.46
C VAL A 104 5.95 -6.29 20.89
N THR A 105 6.77 -7.29 21.22
CA THR A 105 8.19 -7.09 21.53
C THR A 105 8.95 -6.49 20.36
N GLU A 106 8.80 -7.02 19.15
CA GLU A 106 9.48 -6.48 17.96
C GLU A 106 9.00 -5.07 17.60
N LEU A 107 7.72 -4.75 17.83
CA LEU A 107 7.20 -3.38 17.67
C LEU A 107 7.84 -2.40 18.67
N GLN A 108 8.08 -2.85 19.91
CA GLN A 108 8.78 -2.06 20.92
C GLN A 108 10.25 -1.87 20.55
N GLN A 109 10.93 -2.94 20.10
CA GLN A 109 12.32 -2.86 19.66
C GLN A 109 12.48 -1.93 18.46
N PHE A 110 11.59 -2.03 17.46
CA PHE A 110 11.56 -1.10 16.33
C PHE A 110 11.43 0.35 16.80
N LYS A 111 10.57 0.60 17.79
CA LYS A 111 10.39 1.95 18.34
C LYS A 111 11.69 2.47 18.96
N ASP A 112 12.37 1.66 19.75
CA ASP A 112 13.62 2.05 20.41
C ASP A 112 14.72 2.30 19.35
N ASP A 113 14.83 1.42 18.35
CA ASP A 113 15.75 1.56 17.22
C ASP A 113 15.47 2.82 16.38
N TYR A 114 14.19 3.15 16.19
CA TYR A 114 13.75 4.35 15.48
C TYR A 114 14.07 5.62 16.28
N ASP A 115 13.82 5.63 17.58
CA ASP A 115 14.06 6.79 18.44
C ASP A 115 15.56 7.10 18.55
N GLU A 116 16.41 6.08 18.60
CA GLU A 116 17.88 6.20 18.60
C GLU A 116 18.48 6.42 17.20
N ASN A 117 17.65 6.35 16.14
CA ASN A 117 18.09 6.38 14.75
C ASN A 117 19.22 5.37 14.46
N GLN A 118 19.02 4.13 14.90
CA GLN A 118 19.99 3.05 14.68
C GLN A 118 20.27 2.90 13.17
N PRO A 119 21.54 2.64 12.78
CA PRO A 119 21.89 2.52 11.38
C PRO A 119 21.28 1.24 10.79
N LEU A 120 20.81 1.33 9.54
CA LEU A 120 20.06 0.23 8.90
C LEU A 120 20.85 -1.07 8.80
N TRP A 121 22.17 -1.04 8.62
CA TRP A 121 22.98 -2.25 8.57
C TRP A 121 22.99 -3.02 9.89
N ARG A 122 22.66 -2.37 11.02
CA ARG A 122 22.59 -3.00 12.33
C ARG A 122 21.24 -3.65 12.58
N VAL A 123 20.17 -2.99 12.17
CA VAL A 123 18.78 -3.40 12.46
C VAL A 123 18.13 -4.21 11.34
N MET A 124 18.60 -4.05 10.11
CA MET A 124 18.15 -4.78 8.92
C MET A 124 19.35 -5.16 8.02
N PRO A 125 20.32 -5.96 8.52
CA PRO A 125 21.52 -6.35 7.77
C PRO A 125 21.24 -7.06 6.43
N ASP A 126 20.26 -7.96 6.36
CA ASP A 126 19.93 -8.70 5.14
C ASP A 126 19.29 -7.77 4.08
N PHE A 127 18.50 -6.80 4.52
CA PHE A 127 17.99 -5.76 3.65
C PHE A 127 19.12 -4.90 3.07
N VAL A 128 20.06 -4.44 3.91
CA VAL A 128 21.20 -3.63 3.45
C VAL A 128 22.15 -4.42 2.56
N ALA A 129 22.34 -5.72 2.80
CA ALA A 129 23.13 -6.58 1.93
C ALA A 129 22.56 -6.64 0.49
N LYS A 130 21.23 -6.61 0.35
CA LYS A 130 20.54 -6.56 -0.95
C LYS A 130 20.52 -5.16 -1.55
N TYR A 131 20.46 -4.14 -0.71
CA TYR A 131 20.36 -2.74 -1.12
C TYR A 131 21.46 -1.88 -0.43
N PRO A 132 22.73 -1.97 -0.89
CA PRO A 132 23.86 -1.30 -0.23
C PRO A 132 23.76 0.22 -0.18
N CYS A 133 22.90 0.84 -0.99
CA CYS A 133 22.64 2.29 -0.96
C CYS A 133 22.16 2.79 0.42
N TYR A 134 21.61 1.91 1.26
CA TYR A 134 21.13 2.24 2.59
C TYR A 134 22.15 2.02 3.72
N GLU A 135 23.38 1.59 3.42
CA GLU A 135 24.40 1.29 4.44
C GLU A 135 24.68 2.46 5.39
N ARG A 136 24.62 3.70 4.90
CA ARG A 136 24.89 4.92 5.70
C ARG A 136 23.64 5.65 6.17
N VAL A 137 22.47 5.01 6.08
CA VAL A 137 21.19 5.61 6.41
C VAL A 137 20.70 5.05 7.75
N GLY A 138 20.21 5.94 8.63
CA GLY A 138 19.54 5.56 9.87
C GLY A 138 18.06 5.19 9.65
N LEU A 139 17.50 4.38 10.55
CA LEU A 139 16.10 3.94 10.46
C LEU A 139 15.13 5.13 10.42
N LYS A 140 15.33 6.14 11.27
CA LYS A 140 14.51 7.35 11.32
C LYS A 140 14.69 8.21 10.06
N ASP A 141 15.91 8.29 9.54
CA ASP A 141 16.20 9.04 8.31
C ASP A 141 15.50 8.42 7.10
N LEU A 142 15.45 7.09 7.00
CA LEU A 142 14.73 6.41 5.93
C LEU A 142 13.22 6.67 6.03
N CYS A 143 12.64 6.57 7.24
CA CYS A 143 11.25 6.93 7.48
C CYS A 143 10.94 8.37 7.06
N ALA A 144 11.79 9.32 7.44
CA ALA A 144 11.63 10.73 7.07
C ALA A 144 11.71 10.94 5.56
N GLN A 145 12.62 10.26 4.86
CA GLN A 145 12.76 10.36 3.40
C GLN A 145 11.51 9.85 2.65
N ILE A 146 11.01 8.65 3.00
CA ILE A 146 9.82 8.09 2.36
C ILE A 146 8.57 8.90 2.73
N HIS A 147 8.42 9.30 4.00
CA HIS A 147 7.30 10.15 4.44
C HIS A 147 7.28 11.49 3.69
N SER A 148 8.45 12.14 3.55
CA SER A 148 8.57 13.40 2.80
C SER A 148 8.18 13.23 1.33
N PHE A 149 8.52 12.10 0.72
CA PHE A 149 8.14 11.79 -0.65
C PHE A 149 6.62 11.59 -0.79
N TYR A 150 6.02 10.79 0.09
CA TYR A 150 4.56 10.59 0.12
C TYR A 150 3.80 11.90 0.30
N LYS A 151 4.27 12.77 1.21
CA LYS A 151 3.71 14.10 1.46
C LYS A 151 3.86 15.04 0.25
N ALA A 152 5.03 15.06 -0.38
CA ALA A 152 5.28 15.93 -1.54
C ALA A 152 4.41 15.60 -2.76
N HIS A 153 4.01 14.34 -2.90
CA HIS A 153 3.17 13.86 -3.99
C HIS A 153 1.69 13.67 -3.61
N ASP A 154 1.32 13.98 -2.36
CA ASP A 154 -0.02 13.80 -1.81
C ASP A 154 -0.63 12.43 -2.17
N VAL A 155 0.13 11.36 -1.91
CA VAL A 155 -0.18 10.02 -2.42
C VAL A 155 -1.52 9.49 -1.89
N ALA A 156 -1.92 9.91 -0.68
CA ALA A 156 -3.21 9.53 -0.08
C ALA A 156 -4.37 10.06 -0.93
N ARG A 157 -4.35 11.35 -1.27
CA ARG A 157 -5.34 11.97 -2.15
C ARG A 157 -5.26 11.43 -3.58
N LEU A 158 -4.05 11.26 -4.11
CA LEU A 158 -3.82 10.72 -5.45
C LEU A 158 -4.46 9.34 -5.64
N THR A 159 -4.32 8.46 -4.64
CA THR A 159 -4.90 7.11 -4.67
C THR A 159 -6.43 7.18 -4.66
N THR A 160 -7.01 8.06 -3.84
CA THR A 160 -8.47 8.27 -3.77
C THR A 160 -9.02 8.83 -5.09
N GLU A 161 -8.42 9.91 -5.61
CA GLU A 161 -8.83 10.54 -6.87
C GLU A 161 -8.75 9.57 -8.05
N MET A 162 -7.76 8.69 -8.05
CA MET A 162 -7.59 7.68 -9.08
C MET A 162 -8.78 6.70 -9.12
N TYR A 163 -9.26 6.21 -7.98
CA TYR A 163 -10.43 5.29 -7.93
C TYR A 163 -11.78 5.99 -8.10
N LEU A 164 -11.84 7.31 -7.86
CA LEU A 164 -13.04 8.11 -8.09
C LEU A 164 -13.08 8.75 -9.49
N SER A 165 -12.01 8.60 -10.28
CA SER A 165 -11.95 9.13 -11.64
C SER A 165 -12.87 8.37 -12.58
N ASP A 166 -13.36 9.05 -13.62
CA ASP A 166 -14.21 8.43 -14.62
C ASP A 166 -13.44 7.33 -15.38
N MET A 167 -13.96 6.11 -15.31
CA MET A 167 -13.48 4.96 -16.07
C MET A 167 -14.29 4.85 -17.36
N VAL A 168 -13.61 4.98 -18.51
CA VAL A 168 -14.26 4.96 -19.82
C VAL A 168 -14.10 3.57 -20.46
N PRO A 169 -15.16 2.75 -20.54
CA PRO A 169 -15.11 1.48 -21.25
C PRO A 169 -15.14 1.73 -22.76
N ALA A 170 -14.00 1.56 -23.43
CA ALA A 170 -13.88 1.75 -24.88
C ALA A 170 -14.30 0.49 -25.66
N MET A 171 -14.17 -0.70 -25.06
CA MET A 171 -14.61 -1.97 -25.63
C MET A 171 -14.91 -2.98 -24.53
N LYS A 172 -15.52 -4.13 -24.88
CA LYS A 172 -15.77 -5.19 -23.90
C LYS A 172 -14.45 -5.85 -23.49
N PRO A 173 -14.32 -6.33 -22.24
CA PRO A 173 -13.13 -7.07 -21.82
C PRO A 173 -12.84 -8.30 -22.69
N ALA A 174 -13.87 -8.98 -23.19
CA ALA A 174 -13.70 -10.12 -24.11
C ALA A 174 -13.08 -9.70 -25.46
N ASP A 175 -13.41 -8.51 -25.96
CA ASP A 175 -12.87 -7.99 -27.22
C ASP A 175 -11.40 -7.57 -27.03
N ALA A 176 -11.09 -6.89 -25.91
CA ALA A 176 -9.72 -6.55 -25.54
C ALA A 176 -8.85 -7.81 -25.35
N PHE A 177 -9.40 -8.85 -24.72
CA PHE A 177 -8.73 -10.14 -24.61
C PHE A 177 -8.49 -10.80 -25.97
N ALA A 178 -9.46 -10.74 -26.89
CA ALA A 178 -9.29 -11.26 -28.24
C ALA A 178 -8.16 -10.52 -28.98
N LYS A 179 -8.06 -9.19 -28.85
CA LYS A 179 -6.93 -8.40 -29.39
C LYS A 179 -5.59 -8.88 -28.85
N MET A 180 -5.49 -9.11 -27.54
CA MET A 180 -4.30 -9.69 -26.92
C MET A 180 -3.97 -11.08 -27.48
N ALA A 181 -4.96 -11.95 -27.63
CA ALA A 181 -4.79 -13.31 -28.17
C ALA A 181 -4.31 -13.31 -29.64
N HIS A 182 -4.74 -12.33 -30.43
CA HIS A 182 -4.32 -12.14 -31.82
C HIS A 182 -3.03 -11.32 -31.98
N ARG A 183 -2.37 -10.95 -30.87
CA ARG A 183 -1.18 -10.08 -30.84
C ARG A 183 -1.43 -8.70 -31.48
N GLU A 184 -2.66 -8.22 -31.40
CA GLU A 184 -3.09 -6.89 -31.81
C GLU A 184 -2.96 -5.92 -30.63
N ILE A 185 -1.79 -5.96 -29.98
CA ILE A 185 -1.45 -5.12 -28.83
C ILE A 185 -0.09 -4.47 -29.07
N GLU A 186 0.11 -3.32 -28.45
CA GLU A 186 1.38 -2.61 -28.43
C GLU A 186 1.81 -2.27 -27.01
N ARG A 187 3.11 -2.26 -26.78
CA ARG A 187 3.70 -1.89 -25.51
C ARG A 187 3.87 -0.37 -25.47
N VAL A 188 3.16 0.28 -24.57
CA VAL A 188 3.13 1.75 -24.49
C VAL A 188 3.81 2.22 -23.21
N SER A 189 4.68 3.21 -23.32
CA SER A 189 5.34 3.83 -22.17
C SER A 189 4.35 4.59 -21.29
N ILE A 190 4.59 4.64 -19.97
CA ILE A 190 3.76 5.42 -19.03
C ILE A 190 3.49 6.85 -19.54
N ASP A 191 4.47 7.48 -20.18
CA ASP A 191 4.35 8.86 -20.62
C ASP A 191 3.35 9.06 -21.78
N ASP A 192 3.03 7.99 -22.51
CA ASP A 192 2.15 7.97 -23.69
C ASP A 192 0.84 7.18 -23.45
N LEU A 193 0.54 6.80 -22.19
CA LEU A 193 -0.63 5.97 -21.86
C LEU A 193 -1.96 6.73 -21.93
N GLU A 194 -1.97 8.05 -21.76
CA GLU A 194 -3.22 8.80 -21.70
C GLU A 194 -4.05 8.60 -22.97
N GLY A 195 -5.30 8.20 -22.80
CA GLY A 195 -6.20 7.90 -23.91
C GLY A 195 -6.01 6.52 -24.54
N ARG A 196 -5.01 5.72 -24.15
CA ARG A 196 -4.84 4.34 -24.63
C ARG A 196 -5.84 3.39 -23.97
N VAL A 197 -6.15 2.28 -24.64
CA VAL A 197 -7.04 1.22 -24.11
C VAL A 197 -6.18 0.09 -23.57
N THR A 198 -6.30 -0.24 -22.28
CA THR A 198 -5.51 -1.33 -21.70
C THR A 198 -5.94 -2.69 -22.27
N ALA A 199 -4.96 -3.54 -22.60
CA ALA A 199 -5.21 -4.94 -22.96
C ALA A 199 -5.10 -5.87 -21.75
N MET A 200 -4.65 -5.35 -20.61
CA MET A 200 -4.38 -6.10 -19.38
C MET A 200 -5.12 -5.51 -18.17
N LEU A 201 -5.25 -6.32 -17.12
CA LEU A 201 -5.63 -5.81 -15.80
C LEU A 201 -4.49 -4.96 -15.25
N VAL A 202 -4.81 -3.77 -14.76
CA VAL A 202 -3.89 -2.92 -14.02
C VAL A 202 -4.35 -2.88 -12.57
N THR A 203 -3.54 -3.40 -11.65
CA THR A 203 -3.91 -3.54 -10.22
C THR A 203 -2.76 -3.07 -9.33
N PRO A 204 -2.82 -1.83 -8.82
CA PRO A 204 -1.84 -1.32 -7.86
C PRO A 204 -2.01 -1.89 -6.46
N TYR A 205 -0.90 -2.06 -5.74
CA TYR A 205 -0.85 -2.46 -4.33
C TYR A 205 -0.14 -1.40 -3.48
N PRO A 206 -0.82 -0.84 -2.45
CA PRO A 206 -2.24 -0.94 -2.12
C PRO A 206 -3.14 -0.14 -3.10
N PRO A 207 -4.47 -0.40 -3.17
CA PRO A 207 -5.27 -1.32 -2.35
C PRO A 207 -5.34 -2.78 -2.84
N GLY A 208 -4.86 -3.11 -4.05
CA GLY A 208 -4.93 -4.45 -4.61
C GLY A 208 -6.27 -4.81 -5.24
N ILE A 209 -7.08 -3.81 -5.61
CA ILE A 209 -8.30 -3.98 -6.41
C ILE A 209 -8.03 -3.49 -7.85
N PRO A 210 -8.60 -4.14 -8.87
CA PRO A 210 -8.40 -3.73 -10.26
C PRO A 210 -8.71 -2.25 -10.44
N LEU A 211 -7.71 -1.50 -10.92
CA LEU A 211 -7.85 -0.09 -11.27
C LEU A 211 -8.40 0.04 -12.69
N LEU A 212 -7.86 -0.74 -13.63
CA LEU A 212 -8.38 -0.83 -14.99
C LEU A 212 -8.58 -2.29 -15.37
N ILE A 213 -9.68 -2.53 -16.07
CA ILE A 213 -10.05 -3.79 -16.69
C ILE A 213 -9.72 -3.70 -18.20
N PRO A 214 -9.31 -4.80 -18.86
CA PRO A 214 -9.12 -4.84 -20.30
C PRO A 214 -10.29 -4.19 -21.05
N GLY A 215 -9.98 -3.28 -21.97
CA GLY A 215 -10.96 -2.51 -22.73
C GLY A 215 -11.30 -1.13 -22.16
N GLU A 216 -10.82 -0.79 -20.97
CA GLU A 216 -10.95 0.56 -20.39
C GLU A 216 -9.80 1.48 -20.82
N ARG A 217 -10.09 2.79 -20.83
CA ARG A 217 -9.15 3.83 -21.27
C ARG A 217 -8.40 4.46 -20.10
N PHE A 218 -7.10 4.63 -20.25
CA PHE A 218 -6.29 5.42 -19.32
C PHE A 218 -6.68 6.90 -19.35
N ASN A 219 -6.83 7.49 -18.16
CA ASN A 219 -7.00 8.93 -17.98
C ASN A 219 -5.77 9.58 -17.34
N ALA A 220 -5.72 10.91 -17.34
CA ALA A 220 -4.59 11.68 -16.80
C ALA A 220 -4.29 11.36 -15.32
N THR A 221 -5.31 11.10 -14.49
CA THR A 221 -5.13 10.81 -13.06
C THR A 221 -4.44 9.47 -12.84
N ILE A 222 -4.84 8.43 -13.58
CA ILE A 222 -4.20 7.11 -13.55
C ILE A 222 -2.74 7.23 -14.01
N VAL A 223 -2.50 7.94 -15.11
CA VAL A 223 -1.13 8.15 -15.63
C VAL A 223 -0.28 8.89 -14.61
N ARG A 224 -0.83 9.90 -13.91
CA ARG A 224 -0.14 10.63 -12.84
C ARG A 224 0.26 9.71 -11.69
N TYR A 225 -0.61 8.78 -11.28
CA TYR A 225 -0.27 7.77 -10.28
C TYR A 225 0.83 6.82 -10.75
N LEU A 226 0.76 6.33 -11.99
CA LEU A 226 1.81 5.44 -12.53
C LEU A 226 3.18 6.15 -12.61
N LYS A 227 3.19 7.45 -12.95
CA LYS A 227 4.41 8.28 -12.90
C LYS A 227 4.96 8.41 -11.48
N PHE A 228 4.10 8.66 -10.50
CA PHE A 228 4.49 8.63 -9.09
C PHE A 228 5.13 7.29 -8.69
N ALA A 229 4.50 6.16 -9.05
CA ALA A 229 5.01 4.84 -8.73
C ALA A 229 6.39 4.56 -9.38
N ARG A 230 6.57 4.95 -10.65
CA ARG A 230 7.87 4.90 -11.34
C ARG A 230 8.94 5.67 -10.56
N ASP A 231 8.64 6.92 -10.22
CA ASP A 231 9.62 7.82 -9.58
C ASP A 231 9.94 7.36 -8.15
N PHE A 232 8.94 6.83 -7.43
CA PHE A 232 9.11 6.19 -6.13
C PHE A 232 10.01 4.96 -6.20
N ASN A 233 9.72 4.04 -7.14
CA ASN A 233 10.48 2.80 -7.31
C ASN A 233 11.94 3.05 -7.72
N ALA A 234 12.19 4.13 -8.48
CA ALA A 234 13.54 4.55 -8.83
C ALA A 234 14.31 5.12 -7.63
N ARG A 235 13.64 5.86 -6.75
CA ARG A 235 14.26 6.55 -5.61
C ARG A 235 14.45 5.66 -4.38
N PHE A 236 13.55 4.70 -4.17
CA PHE A 236 13.57 3.81 -3.00
C PHE A 236 13.61 2.33 -3.41
N PRO A 237 14.76 1.84 -3.91
CA PRO A 237 14.96 0.42 -4.18
C PRO A 237 14.62 -0.42 -2.95
N GLY A 238 13.96 -1.55 -3.14
CA GLY A 238 13.50 -2.37 -2.04
C GLY A 238 12.29 -1.80 -1.31
N PHE A 239 11.63 -0.76 -1.78
CA PHE A 239 10.31 -0.31 -1.28
C PHE A 239 9.31 -0.16 -2.43
N GLU A 240 9.51 -0.88 -3.52
CA GLU A 240 8.74 -0.68 -4.74
C GLU A 240 7.23 -0.85 -4.52
N THR A 241 6.47 0.05 -5.13
CA THR A 241 5.02 -0.12 -5.33
C THR A 241 4.82 -1.21 -6.38
N ASP A 242 4.15 -2.28 -5.99
CA ASP A 242 3.79 -3.37 -6.89
C ASP A 242 2.52 -3.02 -7.66
N ILE A 243 2.58 -3.11 -8.98
CA ILE A 243 1.46 -2.80 -9.87
C ILE A 243 1.39 -3.93 -10.90
N HIS A 244 0.42 -4.84 -10.72
CA HIS A 244 0.17 -5.86 -11.72
C HIS A 244 -0.28 -5.20 -13.03
N GLY A 245 0.22 -5.70 -14.16
CA GLY A 245 -0.01 -5.12 -15.48
C GLY A 245 1.00 -4.04 -15.88
N LEU A 246 1.83 -3.55 -14.94
CA LEU A 246 2.93 -2.65 -15.25
C LEU A 246 4.21 -3.46 -15.51
N VAL A 247 4.72 -3.38 -16.73
CA VAL A 247 5.93 -4.08 -17.15
C VAL A 247 7.14 -3.18 -16.94
N CYS A 248 8.14 -3.67 -16.19
CA CYS A 248 9.42 -3.00 -16.01
C CYS A 248 10.48 -3.65 -16.91
N GLU A 249 11.05 -2.88 -17.82
CA GLU A 249 12.20 -3.30 -18.64
C GLU A 249 13.43 -2.46 -18.26
N GLU A 250 14.55 -3.13 -18.02
CA GLU A 250 15.84 -2.46 -17.82
C GLU A 250 16.59 -2.40 -19.15
N ARG A 251 16.88 -1.19 -19.62
CA ARG A 251 17.72 -0.94 -20.80
C ARG A 251 18.80 0.07 -20.43
N ASP A 252 20.06 -0.27 -20.69
CA ASP A 252 21.22 0.58 -20.42
C ASP A 252 21.30 1.10 -18.98
N GLY A 253 20.91 0.26 -17.99
CA GLY A 253 20.87 0.62 -16.57
C GLY A 253 19.72 1.56 -16.17
N LYS A 254 18.80 1.86 -17.09
CA LYS A 254 17.59 2.64 -16.83
C LYS A 254 16.36 1.75 -16.86
N LYS A 255 15.61 1.76 -15.76
CA LYS A 255 14.28 1.12 -15.69
C LYS A 255 13.29 1.96 -16.47
N THR A 256 12.62 1.33 -17.43
CA THR A 256 11.50 1.88 -18.20
C THR A 256 10.24 1.09 -17.88
N TYR A 257 9.12 1.77 -17.78
CA TYR A 257 7.85 1.17 -17.39
C TYR A 257 6.82 1.34 -18.50
N HIS A 258 6.10 0.26 -18.79
CA HIS A 258 5.17 0.16 -19.90
C HIS A 258 3.91 -0.62 -19.52
N VAL A 259 2.83 -0.44 -20.28
CA VAL A 259 1.64 -1.29 -20.21
C VAL A 259 1.26 -1.72 -21.62
N ASP A 260 0.83 -2.98 -21.75
CA ASP A 260 0.34 -3.50 -23.02
C ASP A 260 -1.09 -2.99 -23.28
N CYS A 261 -1.23 -2.22 -24.37
CA CYS A 261 -2.46 -1.59 -24.80
C CYS A 261 -2.95 -2.20 -26.11
N VAL A 262 -4.23 -2.05 -26.41
CA VAL A 262 -4.77 -2.38 -27.73
C VAL A 262 -4.15 -1.45 -28.78
N ALA A 263 -3.71 -2.04 -29.90
CA ALA A 263 -3.13 -1.35 -31.06
C ALA A 263 -4.16 -0.53 -31.85
#